data_AF-A0A251YIW8-F1
#
_entry.id   AF-A0A251YIW8-F1
#
_cell.length_a   1.000
_cell.length_b   1.000
_cell.length_c   1.000
_cell.angle_alpha   90.00
_cell.angle_beta   90.00
_cell.angle_gamma   90.00
#
_symmetry.space_group_name_H-M   'P 1'
#
loop_
_entity.id
_entity.type
_entity.pdbx_description
1 polymer ?
#
loop_
_entity_poly.entity_id
_entity_poly.type
_entity_poly.pdbx_seq_one_letter_code
_entity_poly.pdbx_strand_id
1 'polypeptide(L)'
;MRIRRLPLVLIASSAVVLTSCTGPAEAPPVPLPEPTAVTTDPATDPSAAPSSAETAFVADYLDAVAAGDAATAWSMLTPEAQEAGAAFESYSASFGRQGTVSPEEAERLRAVEPVMAEGPEGAFTLVSAVDGDLADAWIVRDTDQGLRIDDAVVPSTGPTPYEWVNPAAGPDDATEPPPAVDTSRPLAVAFPAPEDGSEDGGLVGYPETGWAWIDGAPVPVEMAAAGSGRQLSLDTSAWTDDDDTPDAVTIVWQVAPDSPAWRSTTVAV
;
A
#
# COMPACT_ATOMS: atom_id res chain seq x y z
N MET A 1 51.69 25.87 -3.83
CA MET A 1 52.39 25.60 -5.12
C MET A 1 52.87 24.15 -5.06
N ARG A 2 52.24 23.14 -5.65
CA ARG A 2 52.01 22.88 -7.09
C ARG A 2 50.80 21.95 -7.26
N ILE A 3 49.95 22.32 -8.21
CA ILE A 3 48.74 21.62 -8.67
C ILE A 3 49.18 20.45 -9.57
N ARG A 4 48.70 19.22 -9.30
CA ARG A 4 48.85 18.08 -10.20
C ARG A 4 47.73 18.11 -11.24
N ARG A 5 48.13 18.15 -12.51
CA ARG A 5 47.27 18.09 -13.71
C ARG A 5 46.87 16.63 -13.97
N LEU A 6 45.60 16.39 -14.26
CA LEU A 6 45.13 15.19 -14.97
C LEU A 6 44.58 15.59 -16.36
N PRO A 7 44.71 14.70 -17.36
CA PRO A 7 44.48 15.05 -18.76
C PRO A 7 43.00 14.95 -19.15
N LEU A 8 42.60 15.94 -19.96
CA LEU A 8 41.33 16.09 -20.66
C LEU A 8 41.22 15.02 -21.77
N VAL A 9 40.16 14.22 -21.78
CA VAL A 9 39.82 13.32 -22.91
C VAL A 9 38.80 14.05 -23.80
N LEU A 10 39.26 14.46 -24.98
CA LEU A 10 38.46 14.95 -26.09
C LEU A 10 37.81 13.75 -26.82
N ILE A 11 36.48 13.72 -26.93
CA ILE A 11 35.79 12.84 -27.87
C ILE A 11 35.38 13.67 -29.10
N ALA A 12 35.87 13.23 -30.25
CA ALA A 12 35.82 13.92 -31.52
C ALA A 12 34.45 13.79 -32.21
N SER A 13 34.01 14.90 -32.81
CA SER A 13 32.89 15.01 -33.75
C SER A 13 33.18 14.28 -35.06
N SER A 14 32.20 13.55 -35.57
CA SER A 14 32.17 13.08 -36.96
C SER A 14 30.95 13.66 -37.66
N ALA A 15 31.19 14.64 -38.52
CA ALA A 15 30.23 15.15 -39.49
C ALA A 15 30.20 14.20 -40.71
N VAL A 16 29.02 13.78 -41.14
CA VAL A 16 28.82 13.14 -42.44
C VAL A 16 28.17 14.16 -43.38
N VAL A 17 28.94 14.54 -44.40
CA VAL A 17 28.50 15.32 -45.56
C VAL A 17 28.06 14.34 -46.64
N LEU A 18 26.83 14.47 -47.14
CA LEU A 18 26.42 13.87 -48.41
C LEU A 18 25.85 14.97 -49.32
N THR A 19 26.60 15.28 -50.36
CA THR A 19 26.28 16.19 -51.46
C THR A 19 25.55 15.48 -52.60
N SER A 20 24.38 16.02 -52.96
CA SER A 20 23.76 16.25 -54.29
C SER A 20 23.73 15.15 -55.38
N CYS A 21 22.56 14.89 -55.99
CA CYS A 21 22.09 15.57 -57.23
C CYS A 21 20.82 14.94 -57.88
N THR A 22 19.77 15.78 -57.99
CA THR A 22 18.77 15.98 -59.08
C THR A 22 17.89 14.88 -59.70
N GLY A 23 16.56 15.13 -59.62
CA GLY A 23 15.52 14.81 -60.63
C GLY A 23 14.09 15.14 -60.10
N PRO A 24 13.06 15.18 -60.97
CA PRO A 24 12.54 16.31 -61.75
C PRO A 24 11.46 17.17 -61.04
N ALA A 25 11.09 18.31 -61.66
CA ALA A 25 10.21 19.35 -61.12
C ALA A 25 8.82 18.87 -60.64
N GLU A 26 8.48 19.21 -59.40
CA GLU A 26 7.21 18.90 -58.75
C GLU A 26 6.25 20.11 -58.76
N ALA A 27 4.96 19.81 -58.91
CA ALA A 27 3.84 20.73 -59.08
C ALA A 27 3.66 21.73 -57.91
N PRO A 28 2.95 22.87 -58.11
CA PRO A 28 2.75 23.84 -57.03
C PRO A 28 1.98 23.23 -55.85
N PRO A 29 2.31 23.63 -54.60
CA PRO A 29 1.72 23.05 -53.40
C PRO A 29 0.23 23.40 -53.27
N VAL A 30 -0.57 22.40 -52.95
CA VAL A 30 -1.98 22.54 -52.55
C VAL A 30 -2.02 23.15 -51.13
N PRO A 31 -2.83 24.18 -50.86
CA PRO A 31 -2.95 24.73 -49.52
C PRO A 31 -3.62 23.72 -48.57
N LEU A 32 -2.95 23.47 -47.43
CA LEU A 32 -3.51 22.70 -46.32
C LEU A 32 -4.63 23.51 -45.64
N PRO A 33 -5.74 22.88 -45.20
CA PRO A 33 -6.79 23.58 -44.47
C PRO A 33 -6.29 24.03 -43.09
N GLU A 34 -6.68 25.24 -42.69
CA GLU A 34 -6.36 25.83 -41.38
C GLU A 34 -6.96 25.00 -40.24
N PRO A 35 -6.27 24.82 -39.09
CA PRO A 35 -6.80 24.08 -37.96
C PRO A 35 -7.94 24.86 -37.31
N THR A 36 -9.14 24.28 -37.34
CA THR A 36 -10.29 24.76 -36.56
C THR A 36 -9.99 24.64 -35.08
N ALA A 37 -10.04 25.75 -34.34
CA ALA A 37 -9.95 25.75 -32.89
C ALA A 37 -11.10 24.90 -32.31
N VAL A 38 -10.76 23.82 -31.63
CA VAL A 38 -11.71 23.05 -30.83
C VAL A 38 -11.87 23.80 -29.51
N THR A 39 -12.99 24.48 -29.34
CA THR A 39 -13.45 24.93 -28.03
C THR A 39 -13.85 23.69 -27.24
N THR A 40 -13.00 23.24 -26.33
CA THR A 40 -13.41 22.33 -25.27
C THR A 40 -14.16 23.14 -24.24
N ASP A 41 -15.49 22.99 -24.19
CA ASP A 41 -16.24 23.36 -22.99
C ASP A 41 -15.64 22.59 -21.80
N PRO A 42 -15.58 23.20 -20.59
CA PRO A 42 -15.21 22.46 -19.41
C PRO A 42 -16.24 21.34 -19.22
N ALA A 43 -15.76 20.10 -19.24
CA ALA A 43 -16.56 18.98 -18.80
C ALA A 43 -17.05 19.30 -17.39
N THR A 44 -18.36 19.32 -17.21
CA THR A 44 -18.99 19.19 -15.90
C THR A 44 -18.33 18.00 -15.21
N ASP A 45 -17.65 18.24 -14.08
CA ASP A 45 -17.14 17.18 -13.22
C ASP A 45 -18.26 16.17 -12.98
N PRO A 46 -18.05 14.87 -13.21
CA PRO A 46 -18.93 13.89 -12.64
C PRO A 46 -18.73 13.94 -11.11
N SER A 47 -19.63 14.67 -10.45
CA SER A 47 -20.30 14.27 -9.22
C SER A 47 -19.89 12.86 -8.75
N ALA A 48 -19.20 12.78 -7.61
CA ALA A 48 -18.90 11.60 -6.79
C ALA A 48 -18.83 10.26 -7.55
N ALA A 49 -17.62 9.73 -7.73
CA ALA A 49 -17.46 8.39 -8.29
C ALA A 49 -18.37 7.40 -7.53
N PRO A 50 -19.26 6.66 -8.21
CA PRO A 50 -19.96 5.55 -7.57
C PRO A 50 -18.90 4.60 -7.03
N SER A 51 -19.13 4.04 -5.83
CA SER A 51 -18.27 3.05 -5.18
C SER A 51 -17.63 2.12 -6.22
N SER A 52 -16.31 2.09 -6.30
CA SER A 52 -15.61 1.19 -7.20
C SER A 52 -15.95 -0.28 -6.84
N ALA A 53 -15.67 -1.22 -7.74
CA ALA A 53 -15.90 -2.64 -7.47
C ALA A 53 -15.15 -3.11 -6.21
N GLU A 54 -13.97 -2.55 -5.96
CA GLU A 54 -13.13 -2.80 -4.78
C GLU A 54 -13.79 -2.31 -3.49
N THR A 55 -14.36 -1.10 -3.51
CA THR A 55 -15.10 -0.56 -2.36
C THR A 55 -16.32 -1.41 -2.03
N ALA A 56 -17.09 -1.81 -3.04
CA ALA A 56 -18.24 -2.69 -2.87
C ALA A 56 -17.82 -4.07 -2.34
N PHE A 57 -16.69 -4.60 -2.81
CA PHE A 57 -16.17 -5.90 -2.36
C PHE A 57 -15.72 -5.87 -0.89
N VAL A 58 -15.10 -4.77 -0.44
CA VAL A 58 -14.75 -4.57 0.98
C VAL A 58 -16.01 -4.39 1.83
N ALA A 59 -17.04 -3.70 1.34
CA ALA A 59 -18.31 -3.59 2.04
C ALA A 59 -18.97 -4.98 2.23
N ASP A 60 -18.99 -5.82 1.19
CA ASP A 60 -19.48 -7.21 1.27
C ASP A 60 -18.66 -8.05 2.27
N TYR A 61 -17.34 -7.82 2.35
CA TYR A 61 -16.47 -8.49 3.32
C TYR A 61 -16.82 -8.08 4.76
N LEU A 62 -16.95 -6.78 5.02
CA LEU A 62 -17.36 -6.25 6.32
C LEU A 62 -18.77 -6.69 6.71
N ASP A 63 -19.68 -6.86 5.75
CA ASP A 63 -21.00 -7.43 5.98
C ASP A 63 -20.92 -8.89 6.46
N ALA A 64 -20.03 -9.70 5.87
CA ALA A 64 -19.77 -11.05 6.34
C ALA A 64 -19.15 -11.06 7.76
N VAL A 65 -18.20 -10.17 8.04
CA VAL A 65 -17.58 -10.02 9.37
C VAL A 65 -18.61 -9.65 10.43
N ALA A 66 -19.42 -8.62 10.19
CA ALA A 66 -20.45 -8.21 11.12
C ALA A 66 -21.55 -9.26 11.33
N ALA A 67 -21.85 -10.07 10.31
CA ALA A 67 -22.78 -11.19 10.43
C ALA A 67 -22.18 -12.40 11.18
N GLY A 68 -20.89 -12.39 11.51
CA GLY A 68 -20.20 -13.54 12.08
C GLY A 68 -19.96 -14.68 11.06
N ASP A 69 -20.07 -14.40 9.76
CA ASP A 69 -19.96 -15.39 8.68
C ASP A 69 -18.50 -15.56 8.23
N ALA A 70 -17.73 -16.23 9.08
CA ALA A 70 -16.33 -16.54 8.80
C ALA A 70 -16.15 -17.33 7.50
N ALA A 71 -17.13 -18.14 7.07
CA ALA A 71 -17.00 -18.95 5.86
C ALA A 71 -17.05 -18.07 4.59
N THR A 72 -17.98 -17.11 4.56
CA THR A 72 -18.05 -16.12 3.48
C THR A 72 -16.80 -15.24 3.49
N ALA A 73 -16.42 -14.67 4.64
CA ALA A 73 -15.22 -13.84 4.77
C ALA A 73 -13.95 -14.58 4.31
N TRP A 74 -13.75 -15.83 4.75
CA TRP A 74 -12.64 -16.67 4.32
C TRP A 74 -12.58 -16.87 2.80
N SER A 75 -13.73 -17.08 2.15
CA SER A 75 -13.80 -17.31 0.71
C SER A 75 -13.43 -16.08 -0.13
N MET A 76 -13.48 -14.89 0.46
CA MET A 76 -13.11 -13.62 -0.17
C MET A 76 -11.61 -13.31 -0.05
N LEU A 77 -10.90 -14.04 0.82
CA LEU A 77 -9.47 -13.89 0.99
C LEU A 77 -8.69 -14.46 -0.20
N THR A 78 -7.52 -13.90 -0.44
CA THR A 78 -6.55 -14.43 -1.39
C THR A 78 -6.03 -15.80 -0.95
N PRO A 79 -5.56 -16.64 -1.88
CA PRO A 79 -4.90 -17.90 -1.52
C PRO A 79 -3.74 -17.70 -0.53
N GLU A 80 -2.98 -16.62 -0.66
CA GLU A 80 -1.84 -16.30 0.20
C GLU A 80 -2.25 -15.88 1.63
N ALA A 81 -3.40 -15.21 1.78
CA ALA A 81 -3.96 -14.91 3.10
C ALA A 81 -4.61 -16.15 3.73
N GLN A 82 -5.25 -17.02 2.93
CA GLN A 82 -5.74 -18.32 3.39
C GLN A 82 -4.59 -19.23 3.85
N GLU A 83 -3.46 -19.23 3.15
CA GLU A 83 -2.27 -19.98 3.54
C GLU A 83 -1.69 -19.46 4.87
N ALA A 84 -1.72 -18.15 5.11
CA ALA A 84 -1.30 -17.57 6.39
C ALA A 84 -2.18 -18.01 7.57
N GLY A 85 -3.49 -18.10 7.35
CA GLY A 85 -4.42 -18.70 8.32
C GLY A 85 -4.22 -20.21 8.51
N ALA A 86 -3.40 -20.86 7.67
CA ALA A 86 -3.13 -22.30 7.57
C ALA A 86 -4.33 -23.19 7.19
N ALA A 87 -5.51 -22.92 7.78
CA ALA A 87 -6.77 -23.58 7.47
C ALA A 87 -7.95 -22.74 7.93
N PHE A 88 -9.11 -22.99 7.33
CA PHE A 88 -10.38 -22.36 7.73
C PHE A 88 -10.69 -22.57 9.23
N GLU A 89 -10.39 -23.73 9.79
CA GLU A 89 -10.64 -24.00 11.21
C GLU A 89 -9.87 -23.03 12.12
N SER A 90 -8.57 -22.81 11.84
CA SER A 90 -7.74 -21.86 12.58
C SER A 90 -8.24 -20.42 12.43
N TYR A 91 -8.54 -20.01 11.19
CA TYR A 91 -9.09 -18.68 10.91
C TYR A 91 -10.42 -18.44 11.62
N SER A 92 -11.37 -19.38 11.52
CA SER A 92 -12.67 -19.27 12.18
C SER A 92 -12.56 -19.20 13.71
N ALA A 93 -11.50 -19.79 14.28
CA ALA A 93 -11.23 -19.73 15.71
C ALA A 93 -10.70 -18.35 16.14
N SER A 94 -9.93 -17.64 15.31
CA SER A 94 -9.44 -16.29 15.58
C SER A 94 -10.35 -15.17 15.05
N PHE A 95 -11.33 -15.49 14.20
CA PHE A 95 -12.23 -14.54 13.55
C PHE A 95 -12.85 -13.52 14.52
N GLY A 96 -12.73 -12.24 14.17
CA GLY A 96 -13.20 -11.10 14.95
C GLY A 96 -12.38 -10.82 16.21
N ARG A 97 -11.15 -11.34 16.27
CA ARG A 97 -10.18 -11.18 17.37
C ARG A 97 -8.77 -11.15 16.82
N GLN A 98 -7.81 -10.76 17.66
CA GLN A 98 -6.36 -10.86 17.40
C GLN A 98 -5.99 -10.22 16.05
N GLY A 99 -6.10 -8.91 15.91
CA GLY A 99 -5.72 -8.22 14.67
C GLY A 99 -6.64 -8.45 13.46
N THR A 100 -7.78 -9.14 13.63
CA THR A 100 -8.89 -9.12 12.66
C THR A 100 -10.02 -8.26 13.20
N VAL A 101 -10.71 -7.56 12.29
CA VAL A 101 -11.87 -6.71 12.62
C VAL A 101 -12.96 -7.54 13.30
N SER A 102 -13.37 -7.12 14.49
CA SER A 102 -14.52 -7.67 15.22
C SER A 102 -15.86 -7.30 14.56
N PRO A 103 -16.94 -8.05 14.80
CA PRO A 103 -18.25 -7.71 14.26
C PRO A 103 -18.72 -6.29 14.58
N GLU A 104 -18.44 -5.80 15.79
CA GLU A 104 -18.77 -4.45 16.23
C GLU A 104 -17.94 -3.38 15.51
N GLU A 105 -16.64 -3.62 15.30
CA GLU A 105 -15.77 -2.74 14.50
C GLU A 105 -16.21 -2.72 13.03
N ALA A 106 -16.63 -3.86 12.48
CA ALA A 106 -17.16 -3.93 11.12
C ALA A 106 -18.48 -3.15 10.96
N GLU A 107 -19.34 -3.09 11.98
CA GLU A 107 -20.52 -2.19 12.00
C GLU A 107 -20.12 -0.72 11.92
N ARG A 108 -19.10 -0.31 12.66
CA ARG A 108 -18.59 1.07 12.67
C ARG A 108 -17.95 1.44 11.33
N LEU A 109 -17.03 0.60 10.83
CA LEU A 109 -16.30 0.85 9.59
C LEU A 109 -17.19 0.83 8.34
N ARG A 110 -18.34 0.15 8.37
CA ARG A 110 -19.36 0.21 7.30
C ARG A 110 -20.16 1.52 7.28
N ALA A 111 -20.18 2.26 8.39
CA ALA A 111 -20.95 3.50 8.50
C ALA A 111 -20.19 4.72 7.96
N VAL A 112 -18.91 4.58 7.65
CA VAL A 112 -18.05 5.64 7.12
C VAL A 112 -17.80 5.45 5.63
N GLU A 113 -17.44 6.53 4.95
CA GLU A 113 -17.07 6.47 3.53
C GLU A 113 -15.60 6.06 3.39
N PRO A 114 -15.28 4.95 2.71
CA PRO A 114 -13.92 4.48 2.60
C PRO A 114 -13.11 5.32 1.61
N VAL A 115 -11.80 5.41 1.84
CA VAL A 115 -10.83 6.06 0.97
C VAL A 115 -10.10 5.00 0.16
N MET A 116 -9.91 5.27 -1.13
CA MET A 116 -9.15 4.39 -2.03
C MET A 116 -7.80 4.99 -2.37
N ALA A 117 -6.78 4.15 -2.40
CA ALA A 117 -5.46 4.49 -2.90
C ALA A 117 -4.91 3.38 -3.81
N GLU A 118 -4.16 3.75 -4.84
CA GLU A 118 -3.48 2.78 -5.70
C GLU A 118 -2.21 2.28 -5.01
N GLY A 119 -2.02 0.95 -5.01
CA GLY A 119 -0.79 0.31 -4.57
C GLY A 119 0.38 0.56 -5.53
N PRO A 120 1.61 0.18 -5.13
CA PRO A 120 2.78 0.35 -5.98
C PRO A 120 2.61 -0.35 -7.32
N GLU A 121 2.93 0.37 -8.40
CA GLU A 121 2.88 -0.12 -9.78
C GLU A 121 1.50 -0.69 -10.20
N GLY A 122 0.43 -0.30 -9.51
CA GLY A 122 -0.93 -0.79 -9.77
C GLY A 122 -1.16 -2.24 -9.30
N ALA A 123 -0.33 -2.76 -8.39
CA ALA A 123 -0.40 -4.15 -7.93
C ALA A 123 -1.69 -4.49 -7.16
N PHE A 124 -2.30 -3.50 -6.50
CA PHE A 124 -3.53 -3.63 -5.73
C PHE A 124 -4.21 -2.28 -5.58
N THR A 125 -5.44 -2.29 -5.07
CA THR A 125 -6.12 -1.11 -4.52
C THR A 125 -6.18 -1.24 -3.01
N LEU A 126 -5.70 -0.23 -2.29
CA LEU A 126 -5.88 -0.12 -0.85
C LEU A 126 -7.22 0.56 -0.58
N VAL A 127 -8.06 -0.07 0.23
CA VAL A 127 -9.32 0.51 0.69
C VAL A 127 -9.19 0.71 2.19
N SER A 128 -9.27 1.95 2.67
CA SER A 128 -9.11 2.32 4.08
C SER A 128 -10.40 2.90 4.63
N ALA A 129 -10.70 2.64 5.89
CA ALA A 129 -11.84 3.21 6.61
C ALA A 129 -11.43 3.67 8.00
N VAL A 130 -11.91 4.84 8.42
CA VAL A 130 -11.58 5.49 9.69
C VAL A 130 -12.85 5.99 10.36
N ASP A 131 -13.08 5.57 11.60
CA ASP A 131 -14.17 6.02 12.46
C ASP A 131 -13.62 6.41 13.84
N GLY A 132 -13.15 7.65 13.99
CA GLY A 132 -12.60 8.15 15.25
C GLY A 132 -11.34 7.39 15.67
N ASP A 133 -11.44 6.60 16.73
CA ASP A 133 -10.33 5.81 17.28
C ASP A 133 -10.08 4.46 16.57
N LEU A 134 -10.89 4.14 15.57
CA LEU A 134 -10.83 2.88 14.83
C LEU A 134 -10.42 3.16 13.38
N ALA A 135 -9.36 2.50 12.91
CA ALA A 135 -8.92 2.56 11.52
C ALA A 135 -8.50 1.17 11.03
N ASP A 136 -8.86 0.84 9.81
CA ASP A 136 -8.36 -0.36 9.13
C ASP A 136 -8.24 -0.18 7.61
N ALA A 137 -7.48 -1.06 6.96
CA ALA A 137 -7.26 -1.05 5.52
C ALA A 137 -7.10 -2.43 4.91
N TRP A 138 -7.78 -2.65 3.80
CA TRP A 138 -7.81 -3.91 3.05
C TRP A 138 -7.10 -3.76 1.71
N ILE A 139 -6.20 -4.70 1.42
CA ILE A 139 -5.53 -4.80 0.12
C ILE A 139 -6.43 -5.60 -0.81
N VAL A 140 -7.03 -4.94 -1.80
CA VAL A 140 -7.90 -5.57 -2.79
C VAL A 140 -7.11 -5.82 -4.07
N ARG A 141 -7.01 -7.09 -4.47
CA ARG A 141 -6.35 -7.52 -5.71
C ARG A 141 -7.34 -8.09 -6.71
N ASP A 142 -7.14 -7.76 -7.98
CA ASP A 142 -7.76 -8.48 -9.09
C ASP A 142 -6.95 -9.74 -9.40
N THR A 143 -7.57 -10.90 -9.22
CA THR A 143 -6.94 -12.21 -9.43
C THR A 143 -7.62 -12.96 -10.57
N ASP A 144 -7.06 -14.10 -10.98
CA ASP A 144 -7.72 -14.99 -11.94
C ASP A 144 -9.07 -15.56 -11.43
N GLN A 145 -9.34 -15.43 -10.13
CA GLN A 145 -10.60 -15.81 -9.48
C GLN A 145 -11.53 -14.60 -9.19
N GLY A 146 -11.19 -13.43 -9.72
CA GLY A 146 -11.86 -12.15 -9.44
C GLY A 146 -11.22 -11.39 -8.28
N LEU A 147 -11.90 -10.35 -7.77
CA LEU A 147 -11.43 -9.57 -6.64
C LEU A 147 -11.25 -10.44 -5.39
N ARG A 148 -10.13 -10.25 -4.67
CA ARG A 148 -9.77 -10.93 -3.42
C ARG A 148 -9.07 -9.97 -2.47
N ILE A 149 -9.14 -10.25 -1.17
CA ILE A 149 -8.53 -9.42 -0.11
C ILE A 149 -7.30 -10.13 0.48
N ASP A 150 -6.16 -9.43 0.55
CA ASP A 150 -5.13 -9.76 1.53
C ASP A 150 -5.45 -9.01 2.82
N ASP A 151 -6.10 -9.70 3.75
CA ASP A 151 -6.40 -9.16 5.08
C ASP A 151 -5.30 -9.57 6.06
N ALA A 152 -5.15 -8.83 7.15
CA ALA A 152 -4.34 -9.27 8.27
C ALA A 152 -4.96 -10.57 8.83
N VAL A 153 -4.17 -11.64 8.85
CA VAL A 153 -4.56 -12.91 9.46
C VAL A 153 -3.47 -13.30 10.44
N VAL A 154 -3.85 -13.65 11.68
CA VAL A 154 -2.91 -14.21 12.65
C VAL A 154 -2.43 -15.56 12.15
N PRO A 155 -1.11 -15.74 11.95
CA PRO A 155 -0.55 -17.01 11.58
C PRO A 155 -0.89 -18.09 12.61
N SER A 156 -1.15 -19.31 12.15
CA SER A 156 -1.35 -20.44 13.07
C SER A 156 -0.13 -20.76 13.94
N THR A 157 1.03 -20.18 13.61
CA THR A 157 2.30 -20.32 14.32
C THR A 157 2.42 -19.44 15.56
N GLY A 158 1.47 -18.53 15.81
CA GLY A 158 1.51 -17.58 16.93
C GLY A 158 1.44 -16.12 16.48
N PRO A 159 1.62 -15.16 17.40
CA PRO A 159 1.51 -13.74 17.10
C PRO A 159 2.43 -13.32 15.95
N THR A 160 1.99 -12.32 15.20
CA THR A 160 2.77 -11.84 14.04
C THR A 160 4.07 -11.20 14.53
N PRO A 161 5.22 -11.47 13.86
CA PRO A 161 6.52 -11.06 14.36
C PRO A 161 6.81 -9.56 14.21
N TYR A 162 6.01 -8.79 13.46
CA TYR A 162 6.24 -7.35 13.33
C TYR A 162 5.70 -6.60 14.55
N GLU A 163 6.24 -5.41 14.84
CA GLU A 163 5.80 -4.59 15.98
C GLU A 163 5.83 -3.12 15.61
N TRP A 164 4.78 -2.35 15.93
CA TRP A 164 4.89 -0.90 15.88
C TRP A 164 5.78 -0.40 17.01
N VAL A 165 6.76 0.43 16.68
CA VAL A 165 7.72 1.03 17.64
C VAL A 165 7.23 2.39 18.15
N ASN A 166 6.48 3.10 17.30
CA ASN A 166 5.82 4.36 17.60
C ASN A 166 4.56 4.45 16.73
N PRO A 167 3.34 4.35 17.30
CA PRO A 167 3.08 4.02 18.70
C PRO A 167 3.62 2.62 19.04
N ALA A 168 3.88 2.31 20.31
CA ALA A 168 4.30 0.96 20.71
C ALA A 168 3.09 0.01 20.71
N ALA A 169 2.54 -0.26 19.53
CA ALA A 169 1.37 -1.10 19.31
C ALA A 169 1.82 -2.46 18.74
N GLY A 170 1.60 -3.53 19.51
CA GLY A 170 1.76 -4.86 18.97
C GLY A 170 0.60 -5.16 18.00
N PRO A 171 0.81 -6.00 16.97
CA PRO A 171 -0.28 -6.49 16.12
C PRO A 171 -1.30 -7.34 16.89
N ASP A 172 -0.89 -7.92 18.03
CA ASP A 172 -1.68 -8.80 18.87
C ASP A 172 -1.86 -8.30 20.32
N ASP A 173 -1.11 -7.28 20.73
CA ASP A 173 -1.24 -6.63 22.04
C ASP A 173 -2.17 -5.43 21.90
N ALA A 174 -3.47 -5.75 21.82
CA ALA A 174 -4.59 -4.83 22.02
C ALA A 174 -4.57 -4.28 23.46
N THR A 175 -3.58 -3.43 23.76
CA THR A 175 -3.70 -2.52 24.88
C THR A 175 -4.68 -1.44 24.46
N GLU A 176 -5.89 -1.49 25.01
CA GLU A 176 -6.87 -0.42 24.88
C GLU A 176 -6.74 0.54 26.07
N PRO A 177 -6.58 1.85 25.83
CA PRO A 177 -6.39 2.49 24.52
C PRO A 177 -4.97 2.27 23.98
N PRO A 178 -4.77 2.30 22.64
CA PRO A 178 -3.44 2.21 22.03
C PRO A 178 -2.54 3.32 22.61
N PRO A 179 -1.24 3.04 22.82
CA PRO A 179 -0.35 4.05 23.36
C PRO A 179 -0.25 5.24 22.41
N ALA A 180 -0.23 6.45 22.98
CA ALA A 180 -0.14 7.67 22.19
C ALA A 180 1.15 7.70 21.35
N VAL A 181 1.05 8.29 20.16
CA VAL A 181 2.19 8.56 19.29
C VAL A 181 3.11 9.59 19.93
N ASP A 182 4.40 9.30 19.92
CA ASP A 182 5.45 10.27 20.22
C ASP A 182 5.84 11.01 18.95
N THR A 183 5.24 12.18 18.71
CA THR A 183 5.49 13.03 17.54
C THR A 183 6.92 13.58 17.46
N SER A 184 7.73 13.42 18.51
CA SER A 184 9.15 13.76 18.48
C SER A 184 10.04 12.69 17.83
N ARG A 185 9.45 11.53 17.49
CA ARG A 185 10.12 10.41 16.83
C ARG A 185 9.34 9.99 15.58
N PRO A 186 10.03 9.41 14.58
CA PRO A 186 9.34 8.79 13.43
C PRO A 186 8.32 7.74 13.88
N LEU A 187 7.23 7.59 13.13
CA LEU A 187 6.42 6.37 13.21
C LEU A 187 7.23 5.22 12.58
N ALA A 188 7.15 4.03 13.14
CA ALA A 188 7.93 2.91 12.60
C ALA A 188 7.34 1.55 12.94
N VAL A 189 7.59 0.58 12.05
CA VAL A 189 7.34 -0.84 12.25
C VAL A 189 8.66 -1.59 12.17
N ALA A 190 8.92 -2.42 13.18
CA ALA A 190 10.07 -3.30 13.26
C ALA A 190 9.72 -4.69 12.74
N PHE A 191 10.63 -5.27 11.97
CA PHE A 191 10.56 -6.63 11.44
C PHE A 191 11.78 -7.41 11.97
N PRO A 192 11.62 -8.31 12.96
CA PRO A 192 12.72 -9.11 13.47
C PRO A 192 13.24 -10.05 12.38
N ALA A 193 14.53 -10.37 12.43
CA ALA A 193 15.06 -11.42 11.56
C ALA A 193 14.46 -12.78 11.94
N PRO A 194 14.11 -13.61 10.95
CA PRO A 194 13.60 -14.96 11.19
C PRO A 194 14.60 -15.82 11.95
N GLU A 195 14.11 -16.53 12.97
CA GLU A 195 14.95 -17.34 13.88
C GLU A 195 15.65 -18.51 13.19
N ASP A 196 15.07 -19.03 12.10
CA ASP A 196 15.61 -20.12 11.30
C ASP A 196 16.59 -19.64 10.20
N GLY A 197 16.78 -18.33 10.08
CA GLY A 197 17.65 -17.72 9.08
C GLY A 197 17.12 -17.84 7.64
N SER A 198 15.83 -18.14 7.45
CA SER A 198 15.20 -18.10 6.13
C SER A 198 15.25 -16.68 5.55
N GLU A 199 15.52 -16.55 4.25
CA GLU A 199 15.52 -15.22 3.61
C GLU A 199 14.09 -14.68 3.42
N ASP A 200 13.10 -15.58 3.42
CA ASP A 200 11.70 -15.26 3.14
C ASP A 200 10.92 -14.80 4.39
N GLY A 201 11.46 -14.96 5.61
CA GLY A 201 10.85 -14.44 6.85
C GLY A 201 9.53 -15.09 7.30
N GLY A 202 9.12 -16.20 6.70
CA GLY A 202 7.87 -16.91 7.05
C GLY A 202 6.60 -16.22 6.54
N LEU A 203 5.46 -16.43 7.20
CA LEU A 203 4.13 -15.99 6.73
C LEU A 203 3.91 -14.47 6.75
N VAL A 204 4.72 -13.76 7.52
CA VAL A 204 4.72 -12.30 7.66
C VAL A 204 5.88 -11.65 6.93
N GLY A 205 6.97 -12.38 6.72
CA GLY A 205 8.03 -11.98 5.83
C GLY A 205 9.18 -11.23 6.49
N TYR A 206 10.23 -11.02 5.70
CA TYR A 206 11.36 -10.17 6.04
C TYR A 206 11.53 -9.13 4.92
N PRO A 207 10.68 -8.08 4.90
CA PRO A 207 10.49 -7.24 3.72
C PRO A 207 11.72 -6.41 3.38
N GLU A 208 12.08 -6.33 2.10
CA GLU A 208 13.13 -5.43 1.59
C GLU A 208 12.60 -4.04 1.25
N THR A 209 11.30 -3.95 1.02
CA THR A 209 10.57 -2.76 0.63
C THR A 209 9.25 -2.70 1.38
N GLY A 210 8.71 -1.50 1.53
CA GLY A 210 7.38 -1.28 2.02
C GLY A 210 6.88 0.09 1.57
N TRP A 211 5.60 0.33 1.83
CA TRP A 211 4.87 1.52 1.42
C TRP A 211 3.97 1.94 2.57
N ALA A 212 3.62 3.22 2.62
CA ALA A 212 2.72 3.72 3.64
C ALA A 212 1.77 4.78 3.09
N TRP A 213 0.63 4.89 3.76
CA TRP A 213 -0.41 5.87 3.51
C TRP A 213 -0.83 6.51 4.83
N ILE A 214 -1.15 7.81 4.77
CA ILE A 214 -1.83 8.55 5.83
C ILE A 214 -3.16 9.01 5.23
N ASP A 215 -4.28 8.53 5.77
CA ASP A 215 -5.64 8.78 5.26
C ASP A 215 -5.79 8.51 3.76
N GLY A 216 -5.15 7.45 3.29
CA GLY A 216 -5.14 7.07 1.87
C GLY A 216 -4.23 7.93 0.98
N ALA A 217 -3.51 8.92 1.51
CA ALA A 217 -2.48 9.64 0.78
C ALA A 217 -1.13 8.92 0.91
N PRO A 218 -0.47 8.52 -0.20
CA PRO A 218 0.81 7.84 -0.13
C PRO A 218 1.91 8.76 0.40
N VAL A 219 2.75 8.22 1.29
CA VAL A 219 3.83 8.95 1.96
C VAL A 219 5.16 8.22 1.83
N PRO A 220 6.30 8.94 1.78
CA PRO A 220 7.60 8.32 1.68
C PRO A 220 7.98 7.58 2.96
N VAL A 221 8.57 6.40 2.80
CA VAL A 221 9.10 5.57 3.88
C VAL A 221 10.58 5.26 3.65
N GLU A 222 11.30 4.96 4.73
CA GLU A 222 12.64 4.40 4.69
C GLU A 222 12.64 2.99 5.30
N MET A 223 13.10 2.00 4.52
CA MET A 223 13.41 0.66 5.04
C MET A 223 14.90 0.58 5.34
N ALA A 224 15.27 0.33 6.59
CA ALA A 224 16.65 0.27 7.04
C ALA A 224 16.92 -0.97 7.91
N ALA A 225 18.19 -1.36 7.99
CA ALA A 225 18.62 -2.40 8.94
C ALA A 225 18.53 -1.87 10.39
N ALA A 226 17.95 -2.66 11.28
CA ALA A 226 17.75 -2.33 12.70
C ALA A 226 18.19 -3.50 13.58
N GLY A 227 19.43 -3.43 14.10
CA GLY A 227 20.03 -4.55 14.83
C GLY A 227 20.19 -5.77 13.94
N SER A 228 19.58 -6.91 14.32
CA SER A 228 19.51 -8.10 13.47
C SER A 228 18.33 -8.09 12.50
N GLY A 229 17.35 -7.20 12.68
CA GLY A 229 16.14 -7.12 11.85
C GLY A 229 16.15 -5.92 10.90
N ARG A 230 14.96 -5.54 10.46
CA ARG A 230 14.68 -4.37 9.62
C ARG A 230 13.65 -3.47 10.29
N GLN A 231 13.64 -2.21 9.88
CA GLN A 231 12.66 -1.23 10.35
C GLN A 231 12.22 -0.37 9.17
N LEU A 232 10.90 -0.27 8.99
CA LEU A 232 10.28 0.70 8.12
C LEU A 232 9.92 1.93 8.95
N SER A 233 10.39 3.10 8.55
CA SER A 233 10.18 4.36 9.27
C SER A 233 9.50 5.39 8.38
N LEU A 234 8.58 6.13 8.98
CA LEU A 234 7.82 7.22 8.38
C LEU A 234 8.25 8.54 9.01
N ASP A 235 8.71 9.49 8.19
CA ASP A 235 9.06 10.82 8.68
C ASP A 235 7.79 11.61 8.99
N THR A 236 7.59 11.87 10.27
CA THR A 236 6.40 12.53 10.82
C THR A 236 6.70 13.96 11.23
N SER A 237 7.88 14.48 10.90
CA SER A 237 8.29 15.84 11.26
C SER A 237 7.45 16.94 10.61
N ALA A 238 6.81 16.64 9.48
CA ALA A 238 5.88 17.55 8.79
C ALA A 238 4.42 17.33 9.21
N TRP A 239 4.16 16.36 10.08
CA TRP A 239 2.83 16.00 10.52
C TRP A 239 2.34 17.01 11.56
N THR A 240 1.15 17.57 11.33
CA THR A 240 0.52 18.55 12.22
C THR A 240 -0.69 17.91 12.87
N ASP A 241 -0.60 17.68 14.18
CA ASP A 241 -1.67 17.19 15.07
C ASP A 241 -2.73 18.28 15.34
N ASP A 242 -3.08 19.06 14.30
CA ASP A 242 -3.88 20.27 14.41
C ASP A 242 -5.39 20.00 14.24
N ASP A 243 -5.76 18.82 13.75
CA ASP A 243 -7.15 18.41 13.57
C ASP A 243 -7.52 17.42 14.69
N ASP A 244 -8.61 17.66 15.43
CA ASP A 244 -9.11 16.80 16.53
C ASP A 244 -9.55 15.38 16.08
N THR A 245 -9.14 14.95 14.87
CA THR A 245 -9.50 13.67 14.24
C THR A 245 -8.23 12.84 14.10
N PRO A 246 -8.20 11.60 14.62
CA PRO A 246 -7.05 10.71 14.44
C PRO A 246 -6.82 10.40 12.97
N ASP A 247 -5.57 10.37 12.55
CA ASP A 247 -5.21 9.99 11.18
C ASP A 247 -5.01 8.47 11.12
N ALA A 248 -5.37 7.85 10.01
CA ALA A 248 -5.09 6.43 9.78
C ALA A 248 -3.77 6.24 9.05
N VAL A 249 -2.82 5.60 9.72
CA VAL A 249 -1.54 5.23 9.14
C VAL A 249 -1.54 3.75 8.80
N THR A 250 -1.48 3.44 7.50
CA THR A 250 -1.37 2.08 6.99
C THR A 250 0.02 1.85 6.43
N ILE A 251 0.66 0.74 6.81
CA ILE A 251 1.90 0.24 6.21
C ILE A 251 1.58 -1.05 5.45
N VAL A 252 2.10 -1.16 4.23
CA VAL A 252 1.99 -2.35 3.37
C VAL A 252 3.37 -2.85 2.96
N TRP A 253 3.55 -4.17 2.92
CA TRP A 253 4.78 -4.80 2.43
C TRP A 253 4.49 -6.11 1.70
N GLN A 254 5.45 -6.53 0.87
CA GLN A 254 5.50 -7.90 0.35
C GLN A 254 6.25 -8.79 1.33
N VAL A 255 5.78 -10.02 1.54
CA VAL A 255 6.41 -10.98 2.46
C VAL A 255 7.87 -11.26 2.08
N ALA A 256 8.15 -11.39 0.79
CA ALA A 256 9.49 -11.58 0.24
C ALA A 256 9.56 -10.96 -1.17
N PRO A 257 10.77 -10.67 -1.70
CA PRO A 257 10.92 -10.24 -3.08
C PRO A 257 10.22 -11.20 -4.05
N ASP A 258 9.42 -10.66 -4.97
CA ASP A 258 8.62 -11.41 -5.96
C ASP A 258 7.49 -12.28 -5.37
N SER A 259 7.20 -12.20 -4.07
CA SER A 259 6.07 -12.90 -3.46
C SER A 259 4.75 -12.26 -3.89
N PRO A 260 3.72 -13.06 -4.27
CA PRO A 260 2.37 -12.55 -4.47
C PRO A 260 1.68 -12.19 -3.14
N ALA A 261 2.27 -12.55 -2.00
CA ALA A 261 1.71 -12.31 -0.68
C ALA A 261 2.01 -10.90 -0.19
N TRP A 262 0.95 -10.12 -0.05
CA TRP A 262 0.98 -8.78 0.55
C TRP A 262 0.44 -8.82 1.97
N ARG A 263 0.93 -7.92 2.82
CA ARG A 263 0.48 -7.75 4.21
C ARG A 263 0.34 -6.27 4.51
N SER A 264 -0.62 -5.93 5.36
CA SER A 264 -0.84 -4.60 5.88
C SER A 264 -0.87 -4.60 7.41
N THR A 265 -0.64 -3.43 7.98
CA THR A 265 -1.01 -3.09 9.36
C THR A 265 -1.45 -1.63 9.40
N THR A 266 -2.48 -1.33 10.18
CA THR A 266 -3.08 -0.01 10.29
C THR A 266 -3.21 0.40 11.74
N VAL A 267 -2.95 1.67 12.03
CA VAL A 267 -3.18 2.29 13.34
C VAL A 267 -3.87 3.65 13.15
N ALA A 268 -4.80 3.97 14.05
CA ALA A 268 -5.31 5.33 14.22
C ALA A 268 -4.38 6.07 15.18
N VAL A 269 -3.93 7.27 14.82
CA VAL A 269 -2.85 7.98 15.50
C VAL A 269 -3.11 9.46 15.71
#